data_AF-A0AAF5PVN3-F1
#
_entry.id   AF-A0AAF5PVN3-F1
#
_cell.length_a   1.000
_cell.length_b   1.000
_cell.length_c   1.000
_cell.angle_alpha   90.00
_cell.angle_beta   90.00
_cell.angle_gamma   90.00
#
_symmetry.space_group_name_H-M   'P 1'
#
loop_
_entity.id
_entity.type
_entity.pdbx_description
1 polymer ?
#
loop_
_entity_poly.entity_id
_entity_poly.type
_entity_poly.pdbx_seq_one_letter_code
_entity_poly.pdbx_strand_id
1 'polypeptide(L)'
;MNLIIRLFALLLIASSLLLNAMSERSYIVTINDQKDYKKLLRVHKNVLILFSNSSMDKNSQLKKVIKVTTEAAKQAVGQGTVAQINCNDGETKKLCKKLKLTPKPYILKHYQNGEFHKDYDRKINTKSIYRFLLDPTGDIPWDEDPTAVNVVHLDNSNALQKIVSSGKPVLIMFYAPWCGFCKRLKPEFSAAADQLKGKIVLAGMDLTYRGNEVIAKQFSIDGYPTLEYFEDGIHKFRYKGQNSKDGIIEWLKNPVEQDSSLSPEEEEISWAETITEVVLLSDETFDEFVAEHRSVLVLIYAPCIHCKMVKPEFIRAADRLKRDGIDGVLAAVDATTNIKIAERYKVEGYPTFAYFKDGKFAWKINERREDGFYNFMKNPVEPSPPELSWSKQSDGVHVLHLTAENFKTEVKKKKHALIIFYAPWCGYCKRAKPKFFEAAKILADDTRIVLGAVDCTTERSLCQEYKIEGFPTIIYLSYGKNRIDYSGKYETASFINFVESGGQISEYRCFFFRSQNSVPEFDFGNVVIVLDENNFDKIISSGNVFVMFFSPLCKHCKTVKSEFREAAKQSHFGKFAVVDCTAWNDLCERHGVKGYPTFRMFVNGVQHDYNGNHTSSDFTTAFMKIVASTKIDL
;
A
#
# COMPACT_ATOMS: atom_id res chain seq x y z
N MET A 1 50.78 -34.58 35.84
CA MET A 1 50.43 -34.56 34.40
C MET A 1 49.18 -35.39 34.09
N ASN A 2 49.08 -36.66 34.52
CA ASN A 2 47.92 -37.52 34.24
C ASN A 2 46.57 -37.06 34.84
N LEU A 3 46.57 -36.32 35.96
CA LEU A 3 45.32 -35.84 36.58
C LEU A 3 44.70 -34.66 35.79
N ILE A 4 45.54 -33.77 35.26
CA ILE A 4 45.11 -32.60 34.47
C ILE A 4 44.58 -33.05 33.10
N ILE A 5 45.20 -34.06 32.49
CA ILE A 5 44.75 -34.64 31.21
C ILE A 5 43.38 -35.32 31.38
N ARG A 6 43.14 -36.01 32.49
CA ARG A 6 41.82 -36.61 32.79
C ARG A 6 40.73 -35.58 33.05
N LEU A 7 41.06 -34.47 33.73
CA LEU A 7 40.14 -33.34 33.94
C LEU A 7 39.79 -32.62 32.63
N PHE A 8 40.76 -32.44 31.73
CA PHE A 8 40.51 -31.86 30.40
C PHE A 8 39.71 -32.79 29.48
N ALA A 9 39.95 -34.10 29.53
CA ALA A 9 39.16 -35.07 28.78
C ALA A 9 37.70 -35.14 29.28
N LEU A 10 37.49 -35.09 30.60
CA LEU A 10 36.15 -35.02 31.21
C LEU A 10 35.44 -33.69 30.88
N LEU A 11 36.15 -32.56 30.83
CA LEU A 11 35.59 -31.28 30.39
C LEU A 11 35.25 -31.26 28.90
N LEU A 12 36.05 -31.90 28.05
CA LEU A 12 35.78 -32.02 26.61
C LEU A 12 34.58 -32.94 26.33
N ILE A 13 34.46 -34.06 27.06
CA ILE A 13 33.31 -34.96 26.99
C ILE A 13 32.05 -34.30 27.58
N ALA A 14 32.19 -33.52 28.66
CA ALA A 14 31.07 -32.73 29.20
C ALA A 14 30.67 -31.59 28.23
N SER A 15 31.61 -30.99 27.50
CA SER A 15 31.31 -29.97 26.48
C SER A 15 30.64 -30.58 25.24
N SER A 16 30.99 -31.80 24.83
CA SER A 16 30.34 -32.50 23.72
C SER A 16 28.96 -33.05 24.11
N LEU A 17 28.75 -33.39 25.39
CA LEU A 17 27.43 -33.74 25.94
C LEU A 17 26.54 -32.50 26.16
N LEU A 18 27.12 -31.33 26.47
CA LEU A 18 26.38 -30.06 26.57
C LEU A 18 26.03 -29.45 25.20
N LEU A 19 26.78 -29.75 24.13
CA LEU A 19 26.40 -29.37 22.76
C LEU A 19 25.25 -30.22 22.20
N ASN A 20 25.03 -31.44 22.72
CA ASN A 20 23.97 -32.35 22.26
C ASN A 20 22.66 -32.26 23.04
N ALA A 21 22.51 -31.27 23.94
CA ALA A 21 21.30 -31.08 24.74
C ALA A 21 20.69 -29.66 24.60
N MET A 22 20.90 -29.00 23.46
CA MET A 22 19.99 -27.93 23.03
C MET A 22 18.80 -28.57 22.34
N SER A 23 17.68 -28.66 23.08
CA SER A 23 16.35 -28.99 22.54
C SER A 23 16.18 -28.41 21.13
N GLU A 24 15.97 -29.29 20.13
CA GLU A 24 15.62 -28.90 18.78
C GLU A 24 14.44 -27.92 18.84
N ARG A 25 14.68 -26.64 18.56
CA ARG A 25 13.58 -25.69 18.40
C ARG A 25 12.73 -26.18 17.23
N SER A 26 11.52 -26.65 17.50
CA SER A 26 10.57 -26.98 16.45
C SER A 26 10.30 -25.72 15.62
N TYR A 27 10.72 -25.73 14.36
CA TYR A 27 10.47 -24.65 13.40
C TYR A 27 9.00 -24.56 12.98
N ILE A 28 8.21 -25.57 13.35
CA ILE A 28 6.76 -25.62 13.13
C ILE A 28 6.05 -25.42 14.46
N VAL A 29 5.08 -24.51 14.48
CA VAL A 29 4.19 -24.34 15.64
C VAL A 29 3.06 -25.37 15.56
N THR A 30 2.96 -26.24 16.56
CA THR A 30 1.81 -27.14 16.69
C THR A 30 0.68 -26.43 17.42
N ILE A 31 -0.52 -26.46 16.85
CA ILE A 31 -1.73 -25.88 17.44
C ILE A 31 -2.61 -27.01 17.97
N ASN A 32 -2.87 -27.01 19.28
CA ASN A 32 -3.61 -28.08 19.94
C ASN A 32 -5.07 -27.69 20.26
N ASP A 33 -5.38 -26.40 20.27
CA ASP A 33 -6.73 -25.91 20.55
C ASP A 33 -7.03 -24.55 19.90
N GLN A 34 -8.23 -24.02 20.17
CA GLN A 34 -8.67 -22.72 19.66
C GLN A 34 -7.89 -21.54 20.28
N LYS A 35 -7.36 -21.66 21.49
CA LYS A 35 -6.57 -20.60 22.14
C LYS A 35 -5.20 -20.47 21.49
N ASP A 36 -4.54 -21.58 21.19
CA ASP A 36 -3.28 -21.65 20.45
C ASP A 36 -3.44 -21.04 19.06
N TYR A 37 -4.50 -21.40 18.34
CA TYR A 37 -4.82 -20.85 17.01
C TYR A 37 -4.96 -19.32 17.05
N LYS A 38 -5.79 -18.80 17.97
CA LYS A 38 -5.98 -17.35 18.13
C LYS A 38 -4.69 -16.65 18.56
N LYS A 39 -3.93 -17.24 19.48
CA LYS A 39 -2.66 -16.68 19.97
C LYS A 39 -1.66 -16.58 18.83
N LEU A 40 -1.51 -17.63 18.01
CA LEU A 40 -0.59 -17.63 16.87
C LEU A 40 -0.95 -16.50 15.90
N LEU A 41 -2.21 -16.41 15.49
CA LEU A 41 -2.67 -15.39 14.53
C LEU A 41 -2.62 -13.96 15.07
N ARG A 42 -2.70 -13.79 16.40
CA ARG A 42 -2.51 -12.48 17.05
C ARG A 42 -1.04 -12.05 17.12
N VAL A 43 -0.13 -13.01 17.34
CA VAL A 43 1.30 -12.73 17.55
C VAL A 43 2.05 -12.63 16.21
N HIS A 44 1.72 -13.48 15.25
CA HIS A 44 2.42 -13.57 13.98
C HIS A 44 1.56 -13.01 12.85
N LYS A 45 2.11 -12.05 12.10
CA LYS A 45 1.41 -11.35 11.02
C LYS A 45 1.41 -12.07 9.68
N ASN A 46 2.23 -13.10 9.52
CA ASN A 46 2.42 -13.85 8.28
C ASN A 46 2.53 -15.33 8.64
N VAL A 47 1.43 -16.07 8.47
CA VAL A 47 1.29 -17.43 8.99
C VAL A 47 0.76 -18.36 7.92
N LEU A 48 1.49 -19.43 7.62
CA LEU A 48 1.02 -20.53 6.80
C LEU A 48 0.65 -21.72 7.70
N ILE A 49 -0.62 -22.14 7.66
CA ILE A 49 -1.13 -23.22 8.49
C ILE A 49 -1.44 -24.45 7.63
N LEU A 50 -0.80 -25.57 7.96
CA LEU A 50 -1.09 -26.90 7.42
C LEU A 50 -2.20 -27.56 8.25
N PHE A 51 -3.38 -27.72 7.64
CA PHE A 51 -4.48 -28.48 8.21
C PHE A 51 -4.45 -29.91 7.65
N SER A 52 -4.31 -30.92 8.50
CA SER A 52 -4.30 -32.33 8.11
C SER A 52 -5.52 -33.08 8.63
N ASN A 53 -5.85 -34.21 8.00
CA ASN A 53 -6.90 -35.12 8.47
C ASN A 53 -6.36 -36.37 9.18
N SER A 54 -5.05 -36.46 9.44
CA SER A 54 -4.47 -37.61 10.12
C SER A 54 -3.18 -37.22 10.85
N SER A 55 -2.74 -38.08 11.76
CA SER A 55 -1.39 -37.98 12.33
C SER A 55 -0.32 -38.22 11.24
N MET A 56 0.88 -37.70 11.49
CA MET A 56 2.02 -37.74 10.58
C MET A 56 2.36 -39.15 10.09
N ASP A 57 2.19 -40.16 10.95
CA ASP A 57 2.70 -41.51 10.69
C ASP A 57 1.90 -42.31 9.66
N LYS A 58 0.65 -41.92 9.41
CA LYS A 58 -0.35 -42.71 8.67
C LYS A 58 -0.47 -42.36 7.18
N ASN A 59 0.16 -41.27 6.69
CA ASN A 59 0.00 -40.82 5.31
C ASN A 59 1.32 -40.34 4.69
N SER A 60 1.80 -41.02 3.63
CA SER A 60 3.07 -40.72 2.95
C SER A 60 3.09 -39.32 2.29
N GLN A 61 1.97 -38.87 1.75
CA GLN A 61 1.82 -37.53 1.17
C GLN A 61 1.92 -36.43 2.24
N LEU A 62 1.31 -36.67 3.41
CA LEU A 62 1.40 -35.75 4.55
C LEU A 62 2.83 -35.68 5.11
N LYS A 63 3.53 -36.82 5.23
CA LYS A 63 4.95 -36.86 5.63
C LYS A 63 5.82 -35.99 4.73
N LYS A 64 5.60 -36.07 3.40
CA LYS A 64 6.33 -35.27 2.43
C LYS A 64 6.06 -33.77 2.62
N VAL A 65 4.80 -33.37 2.77
CA VAL A 65 4.43 -31.96 2.93
C VAL A 65 4.93 -31.39 4.25
N ILE A 66 4.88 -32.14 5.33
CA ILE A 66 5.43 -31.70 6.63
C ILE A 66 6.94 -31.52 6.52
N LYS A 67 7.66 -32.45 5.90
CA LYS A 67 9.11 -32.29 5.66
C LYS A 67 9.40 -31.01 4.88
N VAL A 68 8.67 -30.77 3.79
CA VAL A 68 8.84 -29.59 2.93
C VAL A 68 8.54 -28.29 3.68
N THR A 69 7.43 -28.23 4.42
CA THR A 69 7.01 -27.05 5.19
C THR A 69 7.97 -26.77 6.36
N THR A 70 8.50 -27.80 7.01
CA THR A 70 9.55 -27.67 8.03
C THR A 70 10.83 -27.06 7.46
N GLU A 71 11.31 -27.56 6.32
CA GLU A 71 12.51 -26.98 5.68
C GLU A 71 12.27 -25.54 5.21
N ALA A 72 11.07 -25.20 4.76
CA ALA A 72 10.73 -23.83 4.39
C ALA A 72 10.66 -22.91 5.62
N ALA A 73 10.09 -23.39 6.73
CA ALA A 73 10.02 -22.67 7.99
C ALA A 73 11.41 -22.34 8.56
N LYS A 74 12.37 -23.26 8.43
CA LYS A 74 13.78 -23.04 8.78
C LYS A 74 14.39 -21.87 8.00
N GLN A 75 14.02 -21.71 6.73
CA GLN A 75 14.54 -20.63 5.87
C GLN A 75 13.81 -19.30 6.12
N ALA A 76 12.54 -19.33 6.51
CA ALA A 76 11.69 -18.16 6.70
C ALA A 76 11.73 -17.55 8.12
N VAL A 77 12.70 -17.92 8.96
CA VAL A 77 12.77 -17.45 10.36
C VAL A 77 12.80 -15.91 10.42
N GLY A 78 11.84 -15.33 11.13
CA GLY A 78 11.68 -13.87 11.26
C GLY A 78 10.94 -13.19 10.10
N GLN A 79 10.63 -13.93 9.03
CA GLN A 79 9.93 -13.41 7.83
C GLN A 79 8.52 -14.00 7.70
N GLY A 80 8.34 -15.26 8.08
CA GLY A 80 7.05 -15.95 8.11
C GLY A 80 7.01 -17.02 9.20
N THR A 81 5.83 -17.52 9.51
CA THR A 81 5.64 -18.57 10.52
C THR A 81 4.82 -19.71 9.92
N VAL A 82 5.27 -20.94 10.15
CA VAL A 82 4.55 -22.12 9.69
C VAL A 82 4.00 -22.86 10.89
N ALA A 83 2.73 -23.26 10.81
CA ALA A 83 2.05 -24.00 11.86
C ALA A 83 1.30 -25.20 11.30
N GLN A 84 0.95 -26.13 12.19
CA GLN A 84 0.20 -27.32 11.83
C GLN A 84 -0.98 -27.58 12.79
N ILE A 85 -2.08 -28.07 12.22
CA ILE A 85 -3.29 -28.52 12.92
C ILE A 85 -3.69 -29.89 12.38
N ASN A 86 -3.85 -30.86 13.28
CA ASN A 86 -4.51 -32.12 12.98
C ASN A 86 -6.02 -31.99 13.24
N CYS A 87 -6.84 -31.96 12.20
CA CYS A 87 -8.30 -31.79 12.30
C CYS A 87 -9.06 -33.03 12.79
N ASN A 88 -8.37 -34.13 13.11
CA ASN A 88 -8.99 -35.35 13.64
C ASN A 88 -8.77 -35.56 15.14
N ASP A 89 -8.08 -34.65 15.82
CA ASP A 89 -7.79 -34.73 17.25
C ASP A 89 -8.74 -33.86 18.08
N GLY A 90 -9.05 -34.27 19.31
CA GLY A 90 -10.13 -33.77 20.20
C GLY A 90 -10.66 -32.35 19.93
N GLU A 91 -10.01 -31.33 20.49
CA GLU A 91 -10.45 -29.92 20.42
C GLU A 91 -10.16 -29.27 19.06
N THR A 92 -9.10 -29.67 18.36
CA THR A 92 -8.80 -29.18 17.01
C THR A 92 -9.83 -29.62 15.97
N LYS A 93 -10.50 -30.76 16.17
CA LYS A 93 -11.64 -31.21 15.33
C LYS A 93 -12.81 -30.23 15.38
N LYS A 94 -13.14 -29.72 16.58
CA LYS A 94 -14.19 -28.69 16.73
C LYS A 94 -13.78 -27.38 16.04
N LEU A 95 -12.51 -26.98 16.19
CA LEU A 95 -11.95 -25.82 15.51
C LEU A 95 -12.05 -25.94 13.98
N CYS A 96 -11.59 -27.04 13.39
CA CYS A 96 -11.65 -27.25 11.95
C CYS A 96 -13.09 -27.28 11.41
N LYS A 97 -14.04 -27.84 12.17
CA LYS A 97 -15.47 -27.76 11.85
C LYS A 97 -15.99 -26.32 11.83
N LYS A 98 -15.62 -25.52 12.84
CA LYS A 98 -16.00 -24.10 12.92
C LYS A 98 -15.42 -23.29 11.76
N LEU A 99 -14.20 -23.60 11.34
CA LEU A 99 -13.53 -23.02 10.18
C LEU A 99 -14.05 -23.58 8.84
N LYS A 100 -15.02 -24.52 8.86
CA LYS A 100 -15.58 -25.20 7.68
C LYS A 100 -14.50 -25.88 6.83
N LEU A 101 -13.49 -26.48 7.48
CA LEU A 101 -12.36 -27.13 6.82
C LEU A 101 -12.56 -28.66 6.78
N THR A 102 -12.36 -29.24 5.60
CA THR A 102 -12.38 -30.70 5.39
C THR A 102 -11.13 -31.14 4.63
N PRO A 103 -9.96 -31.26 5.30
CA PRO A 103 -8.70 -31.60 4.64
C PRO A 103 -8.70 -33.00 4.01
N LYS A 104 -8.17 -33.13 2.78
CA LYS A 104 -8.05 -34.40 2.03
C LYS A 104 -6.76 -34.43 1.17
N PRO A 105 -5.65 -35.03 1.62
CA PRO A 105 -5.32 -35.36 3.01
C PRO A 105 -4.89 -34.14 3.85
N TYR A 106 -4.60 -33.01 3.20
CA TYR A 106 -4.28 -31.74 3.86
C TYR A 106 -4.76 -30.54 3.06
N ILE A 107 -4.77 -29.36 3.70
CA ILE A 107 -4.97 -28.05 3.08
C ILE A 107 -3.94 -27.09 3.70
N LEU A 108 -3.32 -26.26 2.87
CA LEU A 108 -2.46 -25.16 3.32
C LEU A 108 -3.22 -23.85 3.17
N LYS A 109 -3.43 -23.13 4.27
CA LYS A 109 -4.07 -21.81 4.26
C LYS A 109 -3.13 -20.77 4.83
N HIS A 110 -3.05 -19.64 4.16
CA HIS A 110 -2.26 -18.50 4.59
C HIS A 110 -3.13 -17.46 5.30
N TYR A 111 -2.58 -16.90 6.37
CA TYR A 111 -3.19 -15.87 7.19
C TYR A 111 -2.25 -14.68 7.27
N GLN A 112 -2.80 -13.49 7.09
CA GLN A 112 -2.07 -12.24 7.15
C GLN A 112 -2.75 -11.30 8.12
N ASN A 113 -1.98 -10.72 9.04
CA ASN A 113 -2.48 -9.82 10.08
C ASN A 113 -3.66 -10.38 10.89
N GLY A 114 -3.65 -11.70 11.14
CA GLY A 114 -4.66 -12.40 11.93
C GLY A 114 -5.91 -12.86 11.16
N GLU A 115 -6.06 -12.46 9.89
CA GLU A 115 -7.19 -12.86 9.04
C GLU A 115 -6.76 -13.87 7.97
N PHE A 116 -7.72 -14.66 7.48
CA PHE A 116 -7.48 -15.52 6.31
C PHE A 116 -7.16 -14.63 5.11
N HIS A 117 -5.99 -14.86 4.50
CA HIS A 117 -5.57 -14.12 3.32
C HIS A 117 -5.93 -14.88 2.05
N LYS A 118 -5.37 -16.09 1.88
CA LYS A 118 -5.62 -16.93 0.72
C LYS A 118 -5.25 -18.39 0.96
N ASP A 119 -5.75 -19.25 0.09
CA ASP A 119 -5.26 -20.62 -0.02
C ASP A 119 -3.86 -20.64 -0.65
N TYR A 120 -3.03 -21.57 -0.20
CA TYR A 120 -1.76 -21.81 -0.86
C TYR A 120 -2.00 -22.41 -2.25
N ASP A 121 -1.55 -21.71 -3.27
CA ASP A 121 -1.88 -21.95 -4.68
C ASP A 121 -0.63 -22.22 -5.54
N ARG A 122 0.50 -22.55 -4.91
CA ARG A 122 1.79 -22.79 -5.60
C ARG A 122 2.23 -24.25 -5.52
N LYS A 123 3.36 -24.61 -6.14
CA LYS A 123 3.88 -25.99 -6.11
C LYS A 123 4.28 -26.38 -4.68
N ILE A 124 4.06 -27.65 -4.29
CA ILE A 124 4.45 -28.15 -2.96
C ILE A 124 5.93 -28.56 -2.98
N ASN A 125 6.82 -27.59 -2.79
CA ASN A 125 8.25 -27.78 -2.60
C ASN A 125 8.82 -26.69 -1.68
N THR A 126 10.04 -26.89 -1.16
CA THR A 126 10.59 -26.04 -0.10
C THR A 126 10.76 -24.60 -0.56
N LYS A 127 11.26 -24.42 -1.79
CA LYS A 127 11.55 -23.13 -2.40
C LYS A 127 10.28 -22.32 -2.65
N SER A 128 9.23 -22.97 -3.15
CA SER A 128 7.93 -22.35 -3.42
C SER A 128 7.25 -21.88 -2.14
N ILE A 129 7.21 -22.74 -1.10
CA ILE A 129 6.63 -22.40 0.20
C ILE A 129 7.43 -21.27 0.87
N TYR A 130 8.76 -21.34 0.82
CA TYR A 130 9.63 -20.29 1.34
C TYR A 130 9.36 -18.95 0.65
N ARG A 131 9.38 -18.90 -0.69
CA ARG A 131 9.07 -17.69 -1.47
C ARG A 131 7.67 -17.15 -1.19
N PHE A 132 6.70 -18.04 -1.03
CA PHE A 132 5.34 -17.66 -0.66
C PHE A 132 5.28 -17.03 0.72
N LEU A 133 6.07 -17.52 1.68
CA LEU A 133 6.18 -16.89 3.00
C LEU A 133 6.88 -15.53 2.94
N LEU A 134 7.74 -15.24 1.96
CA LEU A 134 8.33 -13.90 1.82
C LEU A 134 7.36 -12.90 1.21
N ASP A 135 6.65 -13.34 0.17
CA ASP A 135 5.69 -12.53 -0.56
C ASP A 135 4.46 -13.38 -0.94
N PRO A 136 3.46 -13.45 -0.01
CA PRO A 136 2.21 -14.17 -0.26
C PRO A 136 1.35 -13.52 -1.36
N THR A 137 1.61 -12.24 -1.64
CA THR A 137 0.97 -11.44 -2.70
C THR A 137 1.76 -11.46 -4.01
N GLY A 138 2.94 -12.07 -3.99
CA GLY A 138 3.85 -12.17 -5.11
C GLY A 138 3.27 -13.04 -6.21
N ASP A 139 3.60 -12.69 -7.44
CA ASP A 139 3.19 -13.47 -8.60
C ASP A 139 3.85 -14.85 -8.53
N ILE A 140 3.23 -15.83 -9.18
CA ILE A 140 3.78 -17.19 -9.24
C ILE A 140 5.17 -17.10 -9.89
N PRO A 141 6.24 -17.67 -9.29
CA PRO A 141 7.56 -17.70 -9.92
C PRO A 141 7.53 -18.36 -11.30
N TRP A 142 8.44 -17.97 -12.20
CA TRP A 142 8.49 -18.49 -13.57
C TRP A 142 8.60 -20.03 -13.64
N ASP A 143 9.35 -20.65 -12.72
CA ASP A 143 9.47 -22.11 -12.61
C ASP A 143 8.17 -22.82 -12.18
N GLU A 144 7.15 -22.06 -11.80
CA GLU A 144 5.87 -22.54 -11.30
C GLU A 144 4.68 -22.07 -12.13
N ASP A 145 4.89 -21.13 -13.05
CA ASP A 145 3.85 -20.52 -13.85
C ASP A 145 3.50 -21.41 -15.07
N PRO A 146 2.26 -21.93 -15.16
CA PRO A 146 1.86 -22.76 -16.28
C PRO A 146 1.79 -21.99 -17.61
N THR A 147 1.76 -20.66 -17.57
CA THR A 147 1.75 -19.81 -18.77
C THR A 147 3.13 -19.46 -19.29
N ALA A 148 4.20 -19.87 -18.57
CA ALA A 148 5.57 -19.55 -18.91
C ALA A 148 6.48 -20.77 -19.13
N VAL A 149 5.91 -21.81 -19.76
CA VAL A 149 6.59 -23.10 -20.02
C VAL A 149 7.88 -22.93 -20.83
N ASN A 150 7.95 -21.92 -21.70
CA ASN A 150 9.12 -21.69 -22.56
C ASN A 150 10.09 -20.63 -22.01
N VAL A 151 9.86 -20.09 -20.81
CA VAL A 151 10.82 -19.24 -20.11
C VAL A 151 11.68 -20.07 -19.17
N VAL A 152 13.00 -20.01 -19.36
CA VAL A 152 13.95 -20.74 -18.51
C VAL A 152 14.15 -20.00 -17.19
N HIS A 153 13.85 -20.63 -16.07
CA HIS A 153 14.10 -20.04 -14.76
C HIS A 153 15.53 -20.31 -14.28
N LEU A 154 16.27 -19.25 -13.94
CA LEU A 154 17.65 -19.32 -13.48
C LEU A 154 17.72 -19.16 -11.96
N ASP A 155 18.26 -20.19 -11.30
CA ASP A 155 18.30 -20.25 -9.84
C ASP A 155 19.53 -19.64 -9.21
N ASN A 156 20.65 -19.63 -9.93
CA ASN A 156 21.94 -19.21 -9.43
C ASN A 156 22.90 -18.90 -10.58
N SER A 157 24.09 -18.41 -10.23
CA SER A 157 25.17 -18.13 -11.17
C SER A 157 25.53 -19.33 -12.06
N ASN A 158 25.53 -20.56 -11.55
CA ASN A 158 25.86 -21.75 -12.34
C ASN A 158 24.80 -22.03 -13.42
N ALA A 159 23.52 -21.85 -13.10
CA ALA A 159 22.43 -21.97 -14.06
C ALA A 159 22.54 -20.92 -15.17
N LEU A 160 22.89 -19.68 -14.80
CA LEU A 160 23.18 -18.60 -15.75
C LEU A 160 24.35 -18.98 -16.67
N GLN A 161 25.49 -19.40 -16.11
CA GLN A 161 26.67 -19.79 -16.88
C GLN A 161 26.38 -20.95 -17.83
N LYS A 162 25.60 -21.94 -17.38
CA LYS A 162 25.21 -23.07 -18.22
C LYS A 162 24.31 -22.65 -19.39
N ILE A 163 23.36 -21.73 -19.17
CA ILE A 163 22.43 -21.34 -20.23
C ILE A 163 23.10 -20.44 -21.27
N VAL A 164 23.96 -19.52 -20.86
CA VAL A 164 24.67 -18.63 -21.80
C VAL A 164 25.68 -19.42 -22.64
N SER A 165 26.30 -20.46 -22.06
CA SER A 165 27.21 -21.37 -22.77
C SER A 165 26.49 -22.48 -23.57
N SER A 166 25.17 -22.40 -23.74
CA SER A 166 24.40 -23.43 -24.48
C SER A 166 24.55 -23.36 -25.99
N GLY A 167 25.24 -22.34 -26.52
CA GLY A 167 25.41 -22.10 -27.96
C GLY A 167 24.19 -21.47 -28.64
N LYS A 168 23.13 -21.15 -27.90
CA LYS A 168 21.99 -20.37 -28.38
C LYS A 168 22.03 -18.96 -27.82
N PRO A 169 21.54 -17.96 -28.56
CA PRO A 169 21.34 -16.63 -27.99
C PRO A 169 20.36 -16.67 -26.82
N VAL A 170 20.64 -15.88 -25.79
CA VAL A 170 19.86 -15.85 -24.55
C VAL A 170 19.51 -14.41 -24.19
N LEU A 171 18.23 -14.12 -23.97
CA LEU A 171 17.78 -12.87 -23.35
C LEU A 171 17.34 -13.16 -21.92
N ILE A 172 18.01 -12.57 -20.94
CA ILE A 172 17.77 -12.79 -19.52
C ILE A 172 17.07 -11.56 -18.93
N MET A 173 15.86 -11.74 -18.39
CA MET A 173 15.18 -10.76 -17.56
C MET A 173 15.60 -10.93 -16.10
N PHE A 174 16.36 -9.97 -15.59
CA PHE A 174 16.65 -9.81 -14.17
C PHE A 174 15.52 -9.04 -13.48
N TYR A 175 14.89 -9.66 -12.48
CA TYR A 175 13.69 -9.12 -11.85
C TYR A 175 13.70 -9.26 -10.32
N ALA A 176 12.71 -8.61 -9.69
CA ALA A 176 12.35 -8.80 -8.30
C ALA A 176 10.86 -9.21 -8.19
N PRO A 177 10.47 -10.12 -7.29
CA PRO A 177 9.07 -10.60 -7.19
C PRO A 177 8.05 -9.50 -6.89
N TRP A 178 8.46 -8.46 -6.15
CA TRP A 178 7.62 -7.32 -5.75
C TRP A 178 7.59 -6.18 -6.77
N CYS A 179 8.35 -6.26 -7.86
CA CYS A 179 8.48 -5.18 -8.85
C CYS A 179 7.26 -5.12 -9.79
N GLY A 180 6.44 -4.07 -9.67
CA GLY A 180 5.23 -3.91 -10.49
C GLY A 180 5.47 -3.81 -12.01
N PHE A 181 6.59 -3.23 -12.45
CA PHE A 181 6.98 -3.20 -13.87
C PHE A 181 7.31 -4.61 -14.40
N CYS A 182 8.00 -5.41 -13.58
CA CYS A 182 8.35 -6.80 -13.89
C CYS A 182 7.10 -7.66 -14.07
N LYS A 183 6.11 -7.47 -13.19
CA LYS A 183 4.80 -8.14 -13.26
C LYS A 183 4.05 -7.82 -14.56
N ARG A 184 4.10 -6.55 -15.01
CA ARG A 184 3.47 -6.13 -16.27
C ARG A 184 4.19 -6.69 -17.51
N LEU A 185 5.51 -6.77 -17.49
CA LEU A 185 6.31 -7.29 -18.61
C LEU A 185 6.24 -8.82 -18.72
N LYS A 186 6.04 -9.52 -17.58
CA LYS A 186 6.00 -10.97 -17.50
C LYS A 186 5.12 -11.67 -18.56
N PRO A 187 3.83 -11.31 -18.77
CA PRO A 187 3.01 -11.95 -19.80
C PRO A 187 3.56 -11.73 -21.23
N GLU A 188 4.00 -10.52 -21.55
CA GLU A 188 4.57 -10.17 -22.86
C GLU A 188 5.88 -10.93 -23.14
N PHE A 189 6.75 -11.03 -22.13
CA PHE A 189 8.01 -11.77 -22.20
C PHE A 189 7.78 -13.27 -22.36
N SER A 190 6.76 -13.82 -21.68
CA SER A 190 6.35 -15.21 -21.83
C SER A 190 5.86 -15.52 -23.26
N ALA A 191 4.99 -14.67 -23.79
CA ALA A 191 4.48 -14.82 -25.15
C ALA A 191 5.60 -14.71 -26.20
N ALA A 192 6.60 -13.85 -25.96
CA ALA A 192 7.77 -13.76 -26.83
C ALA A 192 8.59 -15.05 -26.79
N ALA A 193 8.75 -15.65 -25.60
CA ALA A 193 9.47 -16.92 -25.42
C ALA A 193 8.79 -18.07 -26.17
N ASP A 194 7.46 -18.10 -26.17
CA ASP A 194 6.67 -19.09 -26.93
C ASP A 194 6.94 -18.99 -28.44
N GLN A 195 6.99 -17.76 -28.98
CA GLN A 195 7.20 -17.52 -30.41
C GLN A 195 8.66 -17.72 -30.86
N LEU A 196 9.61 -17.49 -29.96
CA LEU A 196 11.06 -17.63 -30.21
C LEU A 196 11.61 -19.01 -29.86
N LYS A 197 10.75 -19.91 -29.38
CA LYS A 197 11.11 -21.25 -28.96
C LYS A 197 12.00 -21.96 -29.99
N GLY A 198 13.13 -22.45 -29.52
CA GLY A 198 14.10 -23.17 -30.33
C GLY A 198 15.13 -22.30 -31.03
N LYS A 199 14.84 -21.01 -31.26
CA LYS A 199 15.74 -20.03 -31.88
C LYS A 199 16.53 -19.25 -30.85
N ILE A 200 15.83 -18.60 -29.92
CA ILE A 200 16.42 -17.76 -28.86
C ILE A 200 15.83 -18.23 -27.52
N VAL A 201 16.68 -18.31 -26.50
CA VAL A 201 16.25 -18.67 -25.15
C VAL A 201 15.88 -17.40 -24.39
N LEU A 202 14.65 -17.34 -23.88
CA LEU A 202 14.26 -16.32 -22.90
C LEU A 202 14.34 -16.91 -21.51
N ALA A 203 15.00 -16.19 -20.59
CA ALA A 203 15.22 -16.66 -19.24
C ALA A 203 14.87 -15.58 -18.21
N GLY A 204 14.43 -16.00 -17.02
CA GLY A 204 14.15 -15.12 -15.89
C GLY A 204 15.04 -15.45 -14.71
N MET A 205 15.62 -14.43 -14.08
CA MET A 205 16.42 -14.58 -12.85
C MET A 205 15.98 -13.60 -11.77
N ASP A 206 15.59 -14.16 -10.62
CA ASP A 206 15.26 -13.39 -9.42
C ASP A 206 16.56 -12.99 -8.70
N LEU A 207 16.88 -11.69 -8.72
CA LEU A 207 18.09 -11.16 -8.09
C LEU A 207 17.92 -10.87 -6.59
N THR A 208 16.70 -11.00 -6.06
CA THR A 208 16.44 -10.88 -4.62
C THR A 208 16.70 -12.18 -3.87
N TYR A 209 16.88 -13.29 -4.58
CA TYR A 209 17.16 -14.59 -3.98
C TYR A 209 18.61 -14.67 -3.46
N ARG A 210 18.79 -15.30 -2.30
CA ARG A 210 20.09 -15.39 -1.61
C ARG A 210 21.16 -16.01 -2.53
N GLY A 211 22.28 -15.32 -2.65
CA GLY A 211 23.42 -15.73 -3.48
C GLY A 211 23.40 -15.15 -4.90
N ASN A 212 22.29 -14.57 -5.36
CA ASN A 212 22.20 -13.92 -6.67
C ASN A 212 22.63 -12.45 -6.65
N GLU A 213 22.81 -11.85 -5.47
CA GLU A 213 23.21 -10.43 -5.30
C GLU A 213 24.53 -10.09 -6.02
N VAL A 214 25.43 -11.06 -6.16
CA VAL A 214 26.70 -10.89 -6.89
C VAL A 214 26.49 -10.64 -8.39
N ILE A 215 25.42 -11.20 -8.95
CA ILE A 215 25.05 -11.05 -10.36
C ILE A 215 24.56 -9.61 -10.63
N ALA A 216 23.80 -9.03 -9.69
CA ALA A 216 23.37 -7.63 -9.80
C ALA A 216 24.58 -6.68 -9.91
N LYS A 217 25.63 -6.92 -9.12
CA LYS A 217 26.88 -6.15 -9.18
C LYS A 217 27.64 -6.40 -10.48
N GLN A 218 27.76 -7.67 -10.87
CA GLN A 218 28.48 -8.08 -12.08
C GLN A 218 27.95 -7.40 -13.35
N PHE A 219 26.63 -7.28 -13.47
CA PHE A 219 25.99 -6.66 -14.63
C PHE A 219 25.53 -5.22 -14.37
N SER A 220 25.95 -4.59 -13.27
CA SER A 220 25.56 -3.21 -12.90
C SER A 220 24.03 -2.97 -13.01
N ILE A 221 23.27 -3.82 -12.34
CA ILE A 221 21.80 -3.76 -12.31
C ILE A 221 21.36 -2.89 -11.13
N ASP A 222 20.86 -1.71 -11.44
CA ASP A 222 20.39 -0.68 -10.51
C ASP A 222 18.85 -0.55 -10.47
N GLY A 223 18.15 -1.25 -11.37
CA GLY A 223 16.70 -1.23 -11.49
C GLY A 223 16.10 -2.52 -12.04
N TYR A 224 14.79 -2.68 -11.83
CA TYR A 224 14.03 -3.84 -12.29
C TYR A 224 12.79 -3.42 -13.11
N PRO A 225 12.45 -4.14 -14.20
CA PRO A 225 13.22 -5.23 -14.81
C PRO A 225 14.43 -4.69 -15.61
N THR A 226 15.52 -5.45 -15.64
CA THR A 226 16.65 -5.21 -16.55
C THR A 226 16.84 -6.45 -17.42
N LEU A 227 16.95 -6.26 -18.73
CA LEU A 227 17.06 -7.36 -19.70
C LEU A 227 18.45 -7.33 -20.34
N GLU A 228 19.18 -8.43 -20.27
CA GLU A 228 20.53 -8.56 -20.79
C GLU A 228 20.59 -9.67 -21.85
N TYR A 229 21.18 -9.36 -23.01
CA TYR A 229 21.33 -10.27 -24.13
C TYR A 229 22.74 -10.87 -24.17
N PHE A 230 22.78 -12.18 -24.40
CA PHE A 230 23.98 -13.00 -24.49
C PHE A 230 24.00 -13.75 -25.81
N GLU A 231 25.17 -13.84 -26.41
CA GLU A 231 25.41 -14.57 -27.65
C GLU A 231 26.81 -15.17 -27.59
N ASP A 232 26.95 -16.42 -28.01
CA ASP A 232 28.20 -17.20 -27.92
C ASP A 232 28.82 -17.25 -26.51
N GLY A 233 27.97 -17.25 -25.48
CA GLY A 233 28.40 -17.26 -24.08
C GLY A 233 28.92 -15.91 -23.56
N ILE A 234 28.87 -14.85 -24.37
CA ILE A 234 29.35 -13.51 -24.03
C ILE A 234 28.16 -12.57 -23.86
N HIS A 235 28.20 -11.73 -22.84
CA HIS A 235 27.26 -10.61 -22.70
C HIS A 235 27.51 -9.61 -23.83
N LYS A 236 26.48 -9.32 -24.62
CA LYS A 236 26.58 -8.41 -25.78
C LYS A 236 25.94 -7.07 -25.46
N PHE A 237 24.64 -7.06 -25.19
CA PHE A 237 23.85 -5.83 -25.14
C PHE A 237 22.83 -5.84 -24.00
N ARG A 238 22.60 -4.66 -23.41
CA ARG A 238 21.42 -4.42 -22.57
C ARG A 238 20.24 -4.09 -23.47
N TYR A 239 19.14 -4.82 -23.31
CA TYR A 239 17.90 -4.55 -24.02
C TYR A 239 17.25 -3.26 -23.49
N LYS A 240 17.01 -2.30 -24.38
CA LYS A 240 16.31 -1.03 -24.09
C LYS A 240 15.08 -0.80 -25.01
N GLY A 241 14.61 -1.85 -25.69
CA GLY A 241 13.46 -1.81 -26.57
C GLY A 241 12.11 -1.72 -25.85
N GLN A 242 11.02 -1.84 -26.62
CA GLN A 242 9.66 -1.76 -26.07
C GLN A 242 9.30 -2.97 -25.20
N ASN A 243 8.70 -2.72 -24.04
CA ASN A 243 8.22 -3.75 -23.10
C ASN A 243 6.92 -4.46 -23.58
N SER A 244 6.91 -4.93 -24.82
CA SER A 244 5.83 -5.69 -25.48
C SER A 244 6.40 -6.94 -26.17
N LYS A 245 5.55 -7.95 -26.38
CA LYS A 245 5.92 -9.19 -27.07
C LYS A 245 6.57 -8.91 -28.43
N ASP A 246 5.92 -8.07 -29.23
CA ASP A 246 6.37 -7.76 -30.58
C ASP A 246 7.68 -6.95 -30.56
N GLY A 247 7.83 -5.99 -29.64
CA GLY A 247 9.06 -5.20 -29.48
C GLY A 247 10.26 -6.03 -29.02
N ILE A 248 10.05 -7.05 -28.19
CA ILE A 248 11.09 -8.01 -27.81
C ILE A 248 11.51 -8.85 -29.02
N ILE A 249 10.53 -9.41 -29.75
CA ILE A 249 10.79 -10.27 -30.91
C ILE A 249 11.51 -9.49 -32.01
N GLU A 250 11.07 -8.26 -32.29
CA GLU A 250 11.64 -7.42 -33.34
C GLU A 250 13.09 -7.06 -33.04
N TRP A 251 13.39 -6.61 -31.83
CA TRP A 251 14.76 -6.32 -31.42
C TRP A 251 15.66 -7.56 -31.49
N LEU A 252 15.13 -8.73 -31.10
CA LEU A 252 15.88 -9.99 -31.14
C LEU A 252 16.16 -10.51 -32.56
N LYS A 253 15.52 -9.98 -33.61
CA LYS A 253 15.89 -10.28 -35.00
C LYS A 253 17.21 -9.63 -35.40
N ASN A 254 17.52 -8.48 -34.82
CA ASN A 254 18.76 -7.75 -35.06
C ASN A 254 19.24 -7.07 -33.77
N PRO A 255 19.82 -7.84 -32.82
CA PRO A 255 20.28 -7.29 -31.55
C PRO A 255 21.41 -6.29 -31.77
N VAL A 256 21.24 -5.07 -31.28
CA VAL A 256 22.24 -4.00 -31.39
C VAL A 256 22.43 -3.32 -30.03
N GLU A 257 23.65 -2.84 -29.77
CA GLU A 257 23.93 -1.97 -28.63
C GLU A 257 23.14 -0.68 -28.83
N GLN A 258 22.04 -0.53 -28.10
CA GLN A 258 21.41 0.78 -27.97
C GLN A 258 22.27 1.57 -26.99
N ASP A 259 23.31 2.20 -27.53
CA ASP A 259 23.95 3.30 -26.83
C ASP A 259 22.83 4.30 -26.49
N SER A 260 22.73 4.68 -25.22
CA SER A 260 21.83 5.77 -24.82
C SER A 260 22.14 7.07 -25.56
N SER A 261 23.29 7.15 -26.23
CA SER A 261 23.67 8.25 -27.13
C SER A 261 23.30 8.04 -28.61
N LEU A 262 23.02 6.80 -29.06
CA LEU A 262 22.74 6.46 -30.45
C LEU A 262 21.60 5.42 -30.54
N SER A 263 20.35 5.89 -30.57
CA SER A 263 19.27 5.07 -31.13
C SER A 263 19.43 5.02 -32.65
N PRO A 264 19.08 3.92 -33.34
CA PRO A 264 19.03 3.90 -34.79
C PRO A 264 18.20 5.09 -35.28
N GLU A 265 18.73 5.81 -36.25
CA GLU A 265 17.96 6.69 -37.13
C GLU A 265 16.88 5.81 -37.81
N GLU A 266 15.73 5.61 -37.14
CA GLU A 266 14.53 6.10 -37.82
C GLU A 266 14.79 7.59 -37.90
N GLU A 267 15.13 8.07 -39.11
CA GLU A 267 15.36 9.49 -39.41
C GLU A 267 14.50 10.31 -38.45
N GLU A 268 15.15 10.88 -37.43
CA GLU A 268 14.44 11.61 -36.39
C GLU A 268 14.01 12.87 -37.12
N ILE A 269 12.85 12.82 -37.79
CA ILE A 269 12.37 13.89 -38.67
C ILE A 269 12.54 15.14 -37.82
N SER A 270 13.48 15.97 -38.24
CA SER A 270 13.86 17.14 -37.46
C SER A 270 12.57 17.89 -37.17
N TRP A 271 12.48 18.56 -36.03
CA TRP A 271 11.34 19.46 -35.83
C TRP A 271 11.16 20.41 -37.02
N ALA A 272 12.26 20.76 -37.72
CA ALA A 272 12.26 21.57 -38.93
C ALA A 272 11.70 20.86 -40.18
N GLU A 273 11.71 19.53 -40.23
CA GLU A 273 11.24 18.73 -41.37
C GLU A 273 9.82 18.19 -41.13
N THR A 274 9.33 18.26 -39.90
CA THR A 274 7.96 17.85 -39.53
C THR A 274 7.01 19.01 -39.83
N ILE A 275 6.02 18.82 -40.71
CA ILE A 275 4.91 19.76 -40.83
C ILE A 275 4.10 19.67 -39.54
N THR A 276 4.17 20.70 -38.70
CA THR A 276 3.50 20.77 -37.41
C THR A 276 3.05 22.20 -37.09
N GLU A 277 2.02 22.32 -36.24
CA GLU A 277 1.60 23.58 -35.64
C GLU A 277 2.46 24.02 -34.45
N VAL A 278 3.48 23.23 -34.07
CA VAL A 278 4.45 23.62 -33.04
C VAL A 278 5.47 24.61 -33.62
N VAL A 279 5.56 25.79 -33.03
CA VAL A 279 6.51 26.83 -33.47
C VAL A 279 7.91 26.55 -32.91
N LEU A 280 8.94 26.61 -33.74
CA LEU A 280 10.32 26.46 -33.29
C LEU A 280 10.92 27.82 -32.96
N LEU A 281 11.46 27.93 -31.76
CA LEU A 281 12.07 29.15 -31.25
C LEU A 281 13.58 28.94 -31.06
N SER A 282 14.34 30.02 -31.27
CA SER A 282 15.76 30.10 -30.98
C SER A 282 16.05 31.16 -29.94
N ASP A 283 17.29 31.24 -29.46
CA ASP A 283 17.76 32.30 -28.56
C ASP A 283 17.47 33.71 -29.10
N GLU A 284 17.34 33.89 -30.42
CA GLU A 284 17.04 35.17 -31.08
C GLU A 284 15.54 35.45 -31.23
N THR A 285 14.72 34.45 -31.55
CA THR A 285 13.29 34.64 -31.87
C THR A 285 12.37 34.53 -30.66
N PHE A 286 12.86 33.97 -29.55
CA PHE A 286 12.06 33.63 -28.38
C PHE A 286 11.36 34.84 -27.75
N ASP A 287 12.09 35.92 -27.48
CA ASP A 287 11.59 37.04 -26.70
C ASP A 287 10.50 37.81 -27.47
N GLU A 288 10.66 38.01 -28.78
CA GLU A 288 9.66 38.62 -29.65
C GLU A 288 8.40 37.75 -29.75
N PHE A 289 8.58 36.45 -30.02
CA PHE A 289 7.46 35.53 -30.20
C PHE A 289 6.57 35.43 -28.95
N VAL A 290 7.19 35.29 -27.77
CA VAL A 290 6.46 35.19 -26.51
C VAL A 290 5.76 36.51 -26.17
N ALA A 291 6.31 37.67 -26.57
CA ALA A 291 5.68 38.98 -26.39
C ALA A 291 4.46 39.20 -27.30
N GLU A 292 4.47 38.66 -28.51
CA GLU A 292 3.37 38.77 -29.47
C GLU A 292 2.16 37.89 -29.12
N HIS A 293 2.38 36.79 -28.38
CA HIS A 293 1.34 35.82 -28.07
C HIS A 293 0.92 35.86 -26.60
N ARG A 294 -0.40 35.91 -26.35
CA ARG A 294 -0.95 35.99 -24.99
C ARG A 294 -0.73 34.74 -24.14
N SER A 295 -0.64 33.56 -24.77
CA SER A 295 -0.59 32.26 -24.09
C SER A 295 0.31 31.32 -24.88
N VAL A 296 1.52 31.06 -24.36
CA VAL A 296 2.53 30.21 -25.01
C VAL A 296 3.04 29.15 -24.04
N LEU A 297 2.99 27.89 -24.45
CA LEU A 297 3.64 26.80 -23.72
C LEU A 297 4.85 26.31 -24.52
N VAL A 298 6.04 26.50 -23.94
CA VAL A 298 7.31 26.17 -24.56
C VAL A 298 7.83 24.83 -24.03
N LEU A 299 8.02 23.86 -24.92
CA LEU A 299 8.79 22.64 -24.69
C LEU A 299 10.29 22.94 -24.88
N ILE A 300 11.04 22.96 -23.78
CA ILE A 300 12.50 23.02 -23.79
C ILE A 300 13.02 21.57 -23.72
N TYR A 301 13.68 21.11 -24.78
CA TYR A 301 14.10 19.72 -24.93
C TYR A 301 15.59 19.59 -25.29
N ALA A 302 16.12 18.38 -25.11
CA ALA A 302 17.44 17.95 -25.57
C ALA A 302 17.34 16.47 -25.98
N PRO A 303 18.35 15.87 -26.62
CA PRO A 303 18.35 14.44 -26.95
C PRO A 303 18.10 13.57 -25.71
N CYS A 304 16.87 13.06 -25.56
CA CYS A 304 16.44 12.34 -24.37
C CYS A 304 15.23 11.43 -24.66
N ILE A 305 15.17 10.24 -24.04
CA ILE A 305 14.06 9.28 -24.26
C ILE A 305 12.71 9.91 -23.91
N HIS A 306 12.63 10.66 -22.80
CA HIS A 306 11.38 11.34 -22.39
C HIS A 306 10.95 12.45 -23.38
N CYS A 307 11.91 13.05 -24.09
CA CYS A 307 11.70 14.10 -25.09
C CYS A 307 11.16 13.47 -26.39
N LYS A 308 11.73 12.33 -26.79
CA LYS A 308 11.25 11.51 -27.91
C LYS A 308 9.81 11.03 -27.69
N MET A 309 9.50 10.57 -26.48
CA MET A 309 8.15 10.11 -26.13
C MET A 309 7.10 11.23 -26.15
N VAL A 310 7.48 12.46 -25.74
CA VAL A 310 6.52 13.56 -25.62
C VAL A 310 6.30 14.33 -26.92
N LYS A 311 7.28 14.34 -27.84
CA LYS A 311 7.19 14.99 -29.15
C LYS A 311 5.88 14.70 -29.89
N PRO A 312 5.46 13.43 -30.12
CA PRO A 312 4.20 13.15 -30.82
C PRO A 312 2.96 13.60 -30.05
N GLU A 313 2.95 13.52 -28.71
CA GLU A 313 1.85 14.01 -27.87
C GLU A 313 1.70 15.53 -27.96
N PHE A 314 2.83 16.24 -27.99
CA PHE A 314 2.88 17.70 -28.05
C PHE A 314 2.44 18.23 -29.42
N ILE A 315 2.86 17.56 -30.50
CA ILE A 315 2.42 17.88 -31.88
C ILE A 315 0.91 17.73 -32.02
N ARG A 316 0.34 16.58 -31.60
CA ARG A 316 -1.12 16.36 -31.69
C ARG A 316 -1.91 17.38 -30.87
N ALA A 317 -1.37 17.82 -29.73
CA ALA A 317 -2.00 18.86 -28.93
C ALA A 317 -2.02 20.20 -29.68
N ALA A 318 -0.93 20.58 -30.35
CA ALA A 318 -0.86 21.81 -31.15
C ALA A 318 -1.88 21.78 -32.30
N ASP A 319 -1.94 20.67 -33.04
CA ASP A 319 -2.90 20.48 -34.14
C ASP A 319 -4.35 20.57 -33.63
N ARG A 320 -4.63 19.98 -32.46
CA ARG A 320 -5.95 20.00 -31.84
C ARG A 320 -6.33 21.39 -31.34
N LEU A 321 -5.40 22.16 -30.77
CA LEU A 321 -5.65 23.55 -30.35
C LEU A 321 -6.02 24.43 -31.54
N LYS A 322 -5.29 24.30 -32.65
CA LYS A 322 -5.61 25.03 -33.89
C LYS A 322 -6.96 24.60 -34.47
N ARG A 323 -7.23 23.29 -34.53
CA ARG A 323 -8.50 22.74 -35.03
C ARG A 323 -9.71 23.24 -34.23
N ASP A 324 -9.57 23.32 -32.91
CA ASP A 324 -10.65 23.72 -32.01
C ASP A 324 -10.73 25.25 -31.80
N GLY A 325 -9.85 26.02 -32.44
CA GLY A 325 -9.81 27.48 -32.33
C GLY A 325 -9.49 27.97 -30.91
N ILE A 326 -8.69 27.22 -30.15
CA ILE A 326 -8.27 27.61 -28.80
C ILE A 326 -7.13 28.62 -28.90
N ASP A 327 -7.28 29.74 -28.20
CA ASP A 327 -6.27 30.80 -28.14
C ASP A 327 -5.09 30.36 -27.26
N GLY A 328 -4.05 29.81 -27.90
CA GLY A 328 -2.84 29.35 -27.24
C GLY A 328 -1.89 28.65 -28.20
N VAL A 329 -0.60 28.92 -28.08
CA VAL A 329 0.43 28.39 -28.99
C VAL A 329 1.36 27.43 -28.24
N LEU A 330 1.65 26.30 -28.87
CA LEU A 330 2.69 25.38 -28.44
C LEU A 330 3.96 25.67 -29.22
N ALA A 331 5.07 25.85 -28.51
CA ALA A 331 6.37 26.12 -29.11
C ALA A 331 7.42 25.14 -28.58
N ALA A 332 8.49 24.91 -29.33
CA ALA A 332 9.60 24.07 -28.92
C ALA A 332 10.95 24.79 -29.11
N VAL A 333 11.87 24.55 -28.17
CA VAL A 333 13.24 25.06 -28.17
C VAL A 333 14.20 23.90 -27.94
N ASP A 334 15.17 23.75 -28.83
CA ASP A 334 16.29 22.83 -28.64
C ASP A 334 17.32 23.46 -27.70
N ALA A 335 17.44 22.95 -26.49
CA ALA A 335 18.37 23.45 -25.49
C ALA A 335 19.83 23.12 -25.78
N THR A 336 20.12 22.21 -26.73
CA THR A 336 21.50 21.89 -27.11
C THR A 336 22.14 23.00 -27.93
N THR A 337 21.32 23.74 -28.69
CA THR A 337 21.75 24.87 -29.52
C THR A 337 21.37 26.21 -28.91
N ASN A 338 20.32 26.26 -28.08
CA ASN A 338 19.79 27.49 -27.46
C ASN A 338 20.01 27.48 -25.94
N ILE A 339 21.29 27.52 -25.55
CA ILE A 339 21.72 27.35 -24.15
C ILE A 339 21.24 28.52 -23.28
N LYS A 340 21.14 29.74 -23.83
CA LYS A 340 20.76 30.94 -23.05
C LYS A 340 19.35 30.82 -22.49
N ILE A 341 18.41 30.29 -23.27
CA ILE A 341 17.04 30.04 -22.81
C ILE A 341 17.03 29.02 -21.67
N ALA A 342 17.76 27.91 -21.79
CA ALA A 342 17.81 26.87 -20.76
C ALA A 342 18.40 27.40 -19.44
N GLU A 343 19.47 28.20 -19.51
CA GLU A 343 20.07 28.86 -18.34
C GLU A 343 19.14 29.91 -17.73
N ARG A 344 18.56 30.80 -18.56
CA ARG A 344 17.66 31.89 -18.13
C ARG A 344 16.48 31.36 -17.32
N TYR A 345 15.91 30.23 -17.74
CA TYR A 345 14.76 29.61 -17.08
C TYR A 345 15.12 28.46 -16.13
N LYS A 346 16.41 28.30 -15.79
CA LYS A 346 16.91 27.32 -14.81
C LYS A 346 16.39 25.92 -15.08
N VAL A 347 16.62 25.41 -16.29
CA VAL A 347 16.21 24.06 -16.68
C VAL A 347 17.10 23.02 -15.97
N GLU A 348 16.52 22.22 -15.08
CA GLU A 348 17.24 21.20 -14.29
C GLU A 348 17.16 19.79 -14.92
N GLY A 349 16.33 19.62 -15.95
CA GLY A 349 16.12 18.35 -16.62
C GLY A 349 15.19 18.47 -17.84
N TYR A 350 15.18 17.43 -18.68
CA TYR A 350 14.45 17.42 -19.94
C TYR A 350 13.42 16.26 -20.00
N PRO A 351 12.26 16.47 -20.64
CA PRO A 351 11.76 17.75 -21.16
C PRO A 351 11.29 18.69 -20.03
N THR A 352 11.42 20.00 -20.25
CA THR A 352 10.83 21.04 -19.37
C THR A 352 9.78 21.82 -20.13
N PHE A 353 8.61 22.03 -19.53
CA PHE A 353 7.53 22.84 -20.11
C PHE A 353 7.41 24.16 -19.35
N ALA A 354 7.70 25.27 -20.02
CA ALA A 354 7.62 26.61 -19.47
C ALA A 354 6.43 27.37 -20.09
N TYR A 355 5.50 27.82 -19.26
CA TYR A 355 4.34 28.58 -19.68
C TYR A 355 4.59 30.08 -19.56
N PHE A 356 4.18 30.81 -20.59
CA PHE A 356 4.28 32.25 -20.69
C PHE A 356 2.91 32.85 -20.96
N LYS A 357 2.62 33.92 -20.23
CA LYS A 357 1.37 34.66 -20.33
C LYS A 357 1.68 36.14 -20.53
N ASP A 358 1.13 36.72 -21.60
CA ASP A 358 1.30 38.13 -21.96
C ASP A 358 2.79 38.56 -21.98
N GLY A 359 3.64 37.79 -22.66
CA GLY A 359 5.08 38.08 -22.76
C GLY A 359 5.91 37.73 -21.53
N LYS A 360 5.30 37.27 -20.43
CA LYS A 360 5.99 37.03 -19.16
C LYS A 360 6.02 35.56 -18.81
N PHE A 361 7.17 35.09 -18.33
CA PHE A 361 7.25 33.77 -17.71
C PHE A 361 6.27 33.68 -16.56
N ALA A 362 5.41 32.67 -16.61
CA ALA A 362 4.40 32.42 -15.60
C ALA A 362 4.86 31.30 -14.66
N TRP A 363 4.95 30.06 -15.15
CA TRP A 363 5.38 28.90 -14.36
C TRP A 363 5.76 27.71 -15.24
N LYS A 364 6.36 26.68 -14.63
CA LYS A 364 6.60 25.38 -15.28
C LYS A 364 5.45 24.42 -15.00
N ILE A 365 5.11 23.56 -15.95
CA ILE A 365 4.12 22.49 -15.78
C ILE A 365 4.77 21.10 -15.89
N ASN A 366 4.10 20.09 -15.36
CA ASN A 366 4.53 18.68 -15.45
C ASN A 366 3.43 17.85 -16.13
N GLU A 367 3.31 17.99 -17.44
CA GLU A 367 2.37 17.26 -18.29
C GLU A 367 3.14 16.51 -19.39
N ARG A 368 2.62 15.38 -19.86
CA ARG A 368 3.28 14.51 -20.84
C ARG A 368 2.34 13.89 -21.88
N ARG A 369 1.04 14.21 -21.85
CA ARG A 369 0.03 13.65 -22.75
C ARG A 369 -0.71 14.73 -23.50
N GLU A 370 -1.17 14.39 -24.71
CA GLU A 370 -1.95 15.28 -25.57
C GLU A 370 -3.12 15.97 -24.83
N ASP A 371 -3.99 15.18 -24.18
CA ASP A 371 -5.16 15.70 -23.47
C ASP A 371 -4.78 16.69 -22.37
N GLY A 372 -3.66 16.47 -21.69
CA GLY A 372 -3.23 17.35 -20.62
C GLY A 372 -2.74 18.70 -21.16
N PHE A 373 -1.93 18.69 -22.23
CA PHE A 373 -1.50 19.92 -22.91
C PHE A 373 -2.70 20.71 -23.45
N TYR A 374 -3.62 20.02 -24.12
CA TYR A 374 -4.84 20.61 -24.65
C TYR A 374 -5.69 21.26 -23.54
N ASN A 375 -6.00 20.51 -22.47
CA ASN A 375 -6.82 21.02 -21.37
C ASN A 375 -6.14 22.16 -20.62
N PHE A 376 -4.83 22.10 -20.45
CA PHE A 376 -4.05 23.19 -19.85
C PHE A 376 -4.13 24.46 -20.70
N MET A 377 -3.88 24.37 -22.01
CA MET A 377 -3.93 25.55 -22.90
C MET A 377 -5.35 26.12 -23.04
N LYS A 378 -6.38 25.27 -22.97
CA LYS A 378 -7.78 25.70 -22.96
C LYS A 378 -8.16 26.50 -21.71
N ASN A 379 -7.56 26.20 -20.57
CA ASN A 379 -7.77 26.94 -19.33
C ASN A 379 -6.48 26.95 -18.48
N PRO A 380 -5.54 27.87 -18.77
CA PRO A 380 -4.25 27.90 -18.10
C PRO A 380 -4.43 28.36 -16.65
N VAL A 381 -4.40 27.40 -15.73
CA VAL A 381 -4.41 27.66 -14.28
C VAL A 381 -3.00 27.46 -13.75
N GLU A 382 -2.54 28.41 -12.93
CA GLU A 382 -1.27 28.26 -12.21
C GLU A 382 -1.29 26.94 -11.44
N PRO A 383 -0.35 26.00 -11.71
CA PRO A 383 -0.21 24.82 -10.89
C PRO A 383 0.05 25.34 -9.49
N SER A 384 -0.77 24.90 -8.54
CA SER A 384 -0.68 25.37 -7.15
C SER A 384 0.79 25.40 -6.74
N PRO A 385 1.31 26.54 -6.24
CA PRO A 385 2.73 26.70 -5.94
C PRO A 385 3.29 25.46 -5.26
N PRO A 386 4.56 25.07 -5.53
CA PRO A 386 5.21 24.04 -4.73
C PRO A 386 4.99 24.42 -3.28
N GLU A 387 4.27 23.56 -2.58
CA GLU A 387 3.73 23.92 -1.28
C GLU A 387 4.90 24.33 -0.40
N LEU A 388 4.84 25.51 0.23
CA LEU A 388 5.84 25.93 1.21
C LEU A 388 6.13 24.74 2.14
N SER A 389 7.42 24.43 2.32
CA SER A 389 7.85 23.35 3.19
C SER A 389 7.08 23.47 4.50
N TRP A 390 6.62 22.34 5.03
CA TRP A 390 5.73 22.34 6.21
C TRP A 390 6.34 23.13 7.39
N SER A 391 7.66 23.24 7.43
CA SER A 391 8.47 24.02 8.37
C SER A 391 8.38 25.55 8.25
N LYS A 392 7.90 26.11 7.14
CA LYS A 392 7.89 27.57 6.86
C LYS A 392 6.50 28.22 7.00
N GLN A 393 5.50 27.47 7.48
CA GLN A 393 4.13 27.97 7.65
C GLN A 393 3.82 28.28 9.12
N SER A 394 3.15 29.41 9.37
CA SER A 394 2.73 29.86 10.71
C SER A 394 1.83 28.87 11.45
N ASP A 395 1.03 28.10 10.71
CA ASP A 395 0.12 27.11 11.29
C ASP A 395 0.83 25.81 11.66
N GLY A 396 2.07 25.63 11.20
CA GLY A 396 2.95 24.50 11.50
C GLY A 396 3.77 24.66 12.77
N VAL A 397 3.60 25.75 13.54
CA VAL A 397 4.35 26.03 14.78
C VAL A 397 4.27 24.89 15.80
N HIS A 398 3.17 24.14 15.80
CA HIS A 398 2.95 23.01 16.73
C HIS A 398 3.37 21.65 16.15
N VAL A 399 3.78 21.58 14.88
CA VAL A 399 4.32 20.37 14.25
C VAL A 399 5.84 20.46 14.24
N LEU A 400 6.49 19.54 14.94
CA LEU A 400 7.93 19.50 15.00
C LEU A 400 8.50 18.97 13.69
N HIS A 401 9.33 19.77 13.00
CA HIS A 401 10.03 19.28 11.84
C HIS A 401 11.20 18.38 12.27
N LEU A 402 11.15 17.12 11.83
CA LEU A 402 12.10 16.11 12.23
C LEU A 402 13.06 15.81 11.07
N THR A 403 14.36 15.88 11.37
CA THR A 403 15.48 15.55 10.48
C THR A 403 16.23 14.35 11.05
N ALA A 404 17.10 13.72 10.27
CA ALA A 404 17.94 12.62 10.75
C ALA A 404 18.72 12.97 12.03
N GLU A 405 19.12 14.23 12.19
CA GLU A 405 19.90 14.73 13.33
C GLU A 405 19.07 14.86 14.62
N ASN A 406 17.85 15.39 14.53
CA ASN A 406 17.03 15.68 15.71
C ASN A 406 15.98 14.61 16.03
N PHE A 407 15.70 13.68 15.10
CA PHE A 407 14.61 12.72 15.24
C PHE A 407 14.74 11.90 16.52
N LYS A 408 15.91 11.30 16.75
CA LYS A 408 16.13 10.39 17.90
C LYS A 408 16.09 11.13 19.23
N THR A 409 16.62 12.35 19.29
CA THR A 409 16.69 13.15 20.52
C THR A 409 15.31 13.69 20.90
N GLU A 410 14.51 14.12 19.94
CA GLU A 410 13.20 14.73 20.21
C GLU A 410 12.11 13.68 20.44
N VAL A 411 12.07 12.63 19.62
CA VAL A 411 11.02 11.60 19.70
C VAL A 411 11.17 10.73 20.96
N LYS A 412 12.41 10.44 21.40
CA LYS A 412 12.65 9.59 22.58
C LYS A 412 12.18 10.21 23.89
N LYS A 413 12.13 11.55 23.98
CA LYS A 413 11.66 12.29 25.17
C LYS A 413 10.13 12.27 25.32
N LYS A 414 9.41 11.85 24.28
CA LYS A 414 7.95 11.98 24.18
C LYS A 414 7.27 10.64 24.39
N LYS A 415 6.29 10.60 25.30
CA LYS A 415 5.50 9.39 25.57
C LYS A 415 4.71 8.97 24.34
N HIS A 416 4.21 9.94 23.58
CA HIS A 416 3.42 9.75 22.39
C HIS A 416 3.96 10.63 21.27
N ALA A 417 4.45 10.04 20.18
CA ALA A 417 4.92 10.76 19.02
C ALA A 417 4.18 10.26 17.78
N LEU A 418 3.41 11.13 17.13
CA LEU A 418 2.75 10.82 15.85
C LEU A 418 3.49 11.55 14.73
N ILE A 419 4.02 10.82 13.77
CA ILE A 419 4.97 11.34 12.80
C ILE A 419 4.45 11.07 11.40
N ILE A 420 4.30 12.12 10.60
CA ILE A 420 3.94 12.02 9.18
C ILE A 420 5.18 12.13 8.30
N PHE A 421 5.40 11.10 7.49
CA PHE A 421 6.41 11.05 6.44
C PHE A 421 5.75 11.42 5.12
N TYR A 422 6.24 12.48 4.47
CA TYR A 422 5.59 13.06 3.31
C TYR A 422 6.59 13.43 2.20
N ALA A 423 6.05 13.80 1.03
CA ALA A 423 6.75 14.49 -0.03
C ALA A 423 5.96 15.77 -0.42
N PRO A 424 6.60 16.91 -0.72
CA PRO A 424 5.88 18.17 -0.99
C PRO A 424 4.90 18.12 -2.17
N TRP A 425 5.15 17.26 -3.15
CA TRP A 425 4.32 17.08 -4.34
C TRP A 425 3.18 16.06 -4.15
N CYS A 426 3.13 15.35 -3.01
CA CYS A 426 2.15 14.29 -2.77
C CYS A 426 0.75 14.84 -2.45
N GLY A 427 -0.22 14.63 -3.35
CA GLY A 427 -1.59 15.14 -3.19
C GLY A 427 -2.34 14.60 -1.96
N TYR A 428 -2.08 13.35 -1.53
CA TYR A 428 -2.63 12.79 -0.30
C TYR A 428 -2.06 13.47 0.96
N CYS A 429 -0.78 13.84 0.91
CA CYS A 429 -0.07 14.54 1.97
C CYS A 429 -0.64 15.96 2.15
N LYS A 430 -0.88 16.66 1.03
CA LYS A 430 -1.54 17.97 1.02
C LYS A 430 -2.92 17.93 1.69
N ARG A 431 -3.70 16.87 1.46
CA ARG A 431 -5.01 16.69 2.12
C ARG A 431 -4.89 16.39 3.61
N ALA A 432 -3.89 15.62 4.03
CA ALA A 432 -3.70 15.28 5.44
C ALA A 432 -3.19 16.47 6.27
N LYS A 433 -2.39 17.34 5.66
CA LYS A 433 -1.72 18.48 6.32
C LYS A 433 -2.60 19.35 7.21
N PRO A 434 -3.70 19.97 6.73
CA PRO A 434 -4.46 20.90 7.56
C PRO A 434 -5.04 20.22 8.80
N LYS A 435 -5.53 18.99 8.65
CA LYS A 435 -6.10 18.19 9.74
C LYS A 435 -5.04 17.70 10.74
N PHE A 436 -3.84 17.39 10.24
CA PHE A 436 -2.71 17.01 11.07
C PHE A 436 -2.18 18.21 11.87
N PHE A 437 -2.12 19.40 11.28
CA PHE A 437 -1.69 20.63 11.94
C PHE A 437 -2.69 21.08 13.01
N GLU A 438 -3.98 20.99 12.70
CA GLU A 438 -5.05 21.26 13.67
C GLU A 438 -4.96 20.31 14.87
N ALA A 439 -4.71 19.02 14.64
CA ALA A 439 -4.50 18.05 15.72
C ALA A 439 -3.26 18.39 16.56
N ALA A 440 -2.17 18.83 15.92
CA ALA A 440 -0.94 19.22 16.61
C ALA A 440 -1.15 20.44 17.50
N LYS A 441 -1.92 21.42 17.01
CA LYS A 441 -2.33 22.60 17.78
C LYS A 441 -3.16 22.23 19.01
N ILE A 442 -4.15 21.33 18.86
CA ILE A 442 -5.01 20.90 19.98
C ILE A 442 -4.20 20.12 21.03
N LEU A 443 -3.24 19.31 20.59
CA LEU A 443 -2.41 18.47 21.48
C LEU A 443 -1.17 19.20 22.03
N ALA A 444 -0.96 20.47 21.67
CA ALA A 444 0.26 21.21 21.98
C ALA A 444 0.52 21.37 23.48
N ASP A 445 -0.54 21.46 24.29
CA ASP A 445 -0.45 21.67 25.75
C ASP A 445 0.02 20.43 26.51
N ASP A 446 -0.15 19.22 25.95
CA ASP A 446 0.36 18.00 26.56
C ASP A 446 1.83 17.78 26.21
N THR A 447 2.71 18.16 27.12
CA THR A 447 4.17 18.04 26.96
C THR A 447 4.68 16.62 26.68
N ARG A 448 3.86 15.59 26.96
CA ARG A 448 4.17 14.17 26.70
C ARG A 448 3.92 13.78 25.24
N ILE A 449 3.19 14.61 24.49
CA ILE A 449 2.79 14.38 23.10
C ILE A 449 3.69 15.22 22.16
N VAL A 450 3.97 14.70 20.98
CA VAL A 450 4.54 15.47 19.85
C VAL A 450 3.92 15.00 18.54
N LEU A 451 3.57 15.94 17.68
CA LEU A 451 3.28 15.66 16.28
C LEU A 451 4.47 16.13 15.45
N GLY A 452 5.03 15.22 14.65
CA GLY A 452 6.23 15.47 13.87
C GLY A 452 6.02 15.30 12.38
N ALA A 453 6.80 16.00 11.56
CA ALA A 453 6.76 15.86 10.11
C ALA A 453 8.18 15.66 9.55
N VAL A 454 8.35 14.64 8.71
CA VAL A 454 9.61 14.31 8.02
C VAL A 454 9.39 14.43 6.51
N ASP A 455 10.20 15.26 5.86
CA ASP A 455 10.21 15.38 4.40
C ASP A 455 11.13 14.32 3.81
N CYS A 456 10.57 13.28 3.20
CA CYS A 456 11.34 12.18 2.64
C CYS A 456 12.04 12.53 1.31
N THR A 457 11.80 13.70 0.74
CA THR A 457 12.57 14.16 -0.42
C THR A 457 13.96 14.64 -0.02
N THR A 458 14.11 15.15 1.20
CA THR A 458 15.38 15.60 1.80
C THR A 458 15.95 14.56 2.77
N GLU A 459 15.14 13.97 3.65
CA GLU A 459 15.55 13.05 4.72
C GLU A 459 15.49 11.58 4.28
N ARG A 460 16.06 11.25 3.12
CA ARG A 460 15.92 9.93 2.48
C ARG A 460 16.39 8.77 3.35
N SER A 461 17.54 8.93 4.03
CA SER A 461 18.14 7.91 4.89
C SER A 461 17.25 7.59 6.09
N LEU A 462 16.66 8.62 6.71
CA LEU A 462 15.71 8.46 7.81
C LEU A 462 14.44 7.75 7.35
N CYS A 463 13.89 8.11 6.19
CA CYS A 463 12.71 7.43 5.65
C CYS A 463 12.99 5.97 5.28
N GLN A 464 14.20 5.65 4.81
CA GLN A 464 14.63 4.28 4.58
C GLN A 464 14.81 3.49 5.89
N GLU A 465 15.41 4.10 6.93
CA GLU A 465 15.54 3.50 8.28
C GLU A 465 14.17 3.07 8.82
N TYR A 466 13.15 3.92 8.64
CA TYR A 466 11.78 3.65 9.05
C TYR A 466 10.94 2.89 8.00
N LYS A 467 11.54 2.41 6.90
CA LYS A 467 10.89 1.61 5.86
C LYS A 467 9.61 2.28 5.32
N ILE A 468 9.72 3.53 4.91
CA ILE A 468 8.62 4.28 4.30
C ILE A 468 8.58 3.96 2.81
N GLU A 469 7.51 3.30 2.37
CA GLU A 469 7.36 2.80 0.99
C GLU A 469 6.40 3.66 0.14
N GLY A 470 5.68 4.60 0.77
CA GLY A 470 4.72 5.47 0.11
C GLY A 470 4.29 6.66 0.97
N PHE A 471 3.65 7.65 0.35
CA PHE A 471 3.31 8.92 1.01
C PHE A 471 1.79 9.23 0.96
N PRO A 472 1.23 9.81 2.04
CA PRO A 472 1.85 9.97 3.35
C PRO A 472 1.82 8.64 4.11
N THR A 473 2.90 8.34 4.81
CA THR A 473 2.91 7.28 5.84
C THR A 473 2.95 7.96 7.19
N ILE A 474 2.01 7.63 8.08
CA ILE A 474 1.95 8.18 9.43
C ILE A 474 2.24 7.05 10.40
N ILE A 475 3.19 7.25 11.30
CA ILE A 475 3.52 6.26 12.33
C ILE A 475 3.38 6.88 13.72
N TYR A 476 3.05 6.04 14.68
CA TYR A 476 3.10 6.36 16.09
C TYR A 476 4.30 5.66 16.74
N LEU A 477 4.99 6.37 17.62
CA LEU A 477 6.08 5.88 18.45
C LEU A 477 5.81 6.28 19.90
N SER A 478 6.09 5.35 20.83
CA SER A 478 6.10 5.63 22.25
C SER A 478 7.53 5.64 22.78
N TYR A 479 7.98 6.79 23.28
CA TYR A 479 9.37 7.01 23.70
C TYR A 479 10.38 6.60 22.61
N GLY A 480 10.08 6.91 21.35
CA GLY A 480 10.90 6.53 20.19
C GLY A 480 10.93 5.05 19.86
N LYS A 481 10.06 4.24 20.47
CA LYS A 481 9.96 2.78 20.26
C LYS A 481 8.53 2.38 19.91
N ASN A 482 8.30 1.09 19.67
CA ASN A 482 6.98 0.51 19.43
C ASN A 482 6.25 1.17 18.26
N ARG A 483 6.85 1.08 17.06
CA ARG A 483 6.24 1.59 15.83
C ARG A 483 4.86 0.96 15.62
N ILE A 484 3.86 1.82 15.46
CA ILE A 484 2.52 1.44 15.03
C ILE A 484 2.14 2.31 13.83
N ASP A 485 1.74 1.70 12.73
CA ASP A 485 1.33 2.44 11.55
C ASP A 485 -0.10 2.94 11.72
N TYR A 486 -0.33 4.21 11.38
CA TYR A 486 -1.64 4.82 11.40
C TYR A 486 -2.40 4.49 10.12
N SER A 487 -3.52 3.79 10.27
CA SER A 487 -4.41 3.41 9.17
C SER A 487 -5.77 4.13 9.21
N GLY A 488 -5.91 5.13 10.08
CA GLY A 488 -7.14 5.92 10.22
C GLY A 488 -7.35 6.93 9.09
N LYS A 489 -8.51 7.60 9.10
CA LYS A 489 -8.83 8.67 8.14
C LYS A 489 -7.98 9.92 8.40
N TYR A 490 -7.73 10.74 7.38
CA TYR A 490 -7.00 12.01 7.55
C TYR A 490 -7.89 13.12 8.10
N GLU A 491 -8.43 12.91 9.30
CA GLU A 491 -9.30 13.84 10.02
C GLU A 491 -8.70 14.20 11.38
N THR A 492 -8.88 15.44 11.82
CA THR A 492 -8.31 15.98 13.07
C THR A 492 -8.63 15.10 14.28
N ALA A 493 -9.90 14.73 14.44
CA ALA A 493 -10.34 13.86 15.54
C ALA A 493 -9.76 12.44 15.45
N SER A 494 -9.45 11.94 14.25
CA SER A 494 -8.88 10.60 14.10
C SER A 494 -7.41 10.56 14.54
N PHE A 495 -6.65 11.62 14.26
CA PHE A 495 -5.28 11.76 14.77
C PHE A 495 -5.25 11.89 16.30
N ILE A 496 -6.07 12.78 16.87
CA ILE A 496 -6.15 12.99 18.33
C ILE A 496 -6.47 11.69 19.05
N ASN A 497 -7.56 11.02 18.66
CA ASN A 497 -7.98 9.77 19.28
C ASN A 497 -6.90 8.68 19.20
N PHE A 498 -6.15 8.62 18.09
CA PHE A 498 -5.10 7.62 17.92
C PHE A 498 -3.89 7.88 18.81
N VAL A 499 -3.54 9.15 19.03
CA VAL A 499 -2.48 9.53 19.96
C VAL A 499 -2.89 9.25 21.40
N GLU A 500 -4.09 9.67 21.78
CA GLU A 500 -4.64 9.48 23.13
C GLU A 500 -4.85 8.01 23.48
N SER A 501 -5.17 7.16 22.49
CA SER A 501 -5.24 5.70 22.67
C SER A 501 -3.86 5.03 22.79
N GLY A 502 -2.78 5.79 22.69
CA GLY A 502 -1.41 5.27 22.72
C GLY A 502 -1.08 4.43 21.49
N GLY A 503 -1.63 4.78 20.33
CA GLY A 503 -1.47 4.03 19.09
C GLY A 503 -2.24 2.72 19.05
N GLN A 504 -3.08 2.43 20.05
CA GLN A 504 -3.94 1.25 20.00
C GLN A 504 -5.08 1.49 19.01
N ILE A 505 -5.16 0.65 17.98
CA ILE A 505 -6.41 0.46 17.25
C ILE A 505 -7.34 -0.24 18.23
N SER A 506 -8.31 0.49 18.80
CA SER A 506 -9.37 -0.18 19.54
C SER A 506 -10.03 -1.16 18.56
N GLU A 507 -9.97 -2.47 18.85
CA GLU A 507 -10.74 -3.53 18.17
C GLU A 507 -12.24 -3.17 18.02
N TYR A 508 -12.70 -2.19 18.81
CA TYR A 508 -14.04 -1.61 18.78
C TYR A 508 -14.35 -0.66 17.59
N ARG A 509 -13.44 -0.40 16.64
CA ARG A 509 -13.69 0.54 15.53
C ARG A 509 -13.61 -0.02 14.11
N CYS A 510 -13.26 -1.31 13.92
CA CYS A 510 -13.38 -1.96 12.61
C CYS A 510 -14.84 -2.32 12.23
N PHE A 511 -15.79 -2.27 13.16
CA PHE A 511 -17.21 -2.52 12.85
C PHE A 511 -17.93 -1.33 12.21
N PHE A 512 -17.45 -0.10 12.38
CA PHE A 512 -18.18 1.11 11.93
C PHE A 512 -18.21 1.33 10.41
N PHE A 513 -17.49 0.52 9.61
CA PHE A 513 -17.43 0.67 8.15
C PHE A 513 -17.87 -0.56 7.35
N ARG A 514 -18.23 -1.68 7.99
CA ARG A 514 -18.50 -2.94 7.25
C ARG A 514 -19.93 -3.48 7.34
N SER A 515 -20.88 -2.73 7.92
CA SER A 515 -22.32 -3.06 7.83
C SER A 515 -23.14 -2.06 7.01
N GLN A 516 -22.59 -1.51 5.93
CA GLN A 516 -23.44 -1.01 4.83
C GLN A 516 -23.75 -2.16 3.87
N ASN A 517 -24.60 -3.06 4.32
CA ASN A 517 -25.64 -3.63 3.45
C ASN A 517 -26.98 -2.90 3.67
N SER A 518 -26.98 -1.74 4.31
CA SER A 518 -28.10 -0.81 4.24
C SER A 518 -27.90 0.12 3.06
N VAL A 519 -28.95 0.18 2.24
CA VAL A 519 -29.15 1.08 1.11
C VAL A 519 -28.57 2.48 1.44
N PRO A 520 -27.83 3.14 0.53
CA PRO A 520 -27.18 4.45 0.76
C PRO A 520 -28.08 5.58 1.29
N GLU A 521 -29.39 5.37 1.31
CA GLU A 521 -30.44 6.30 1.73
C GLU A 521 -30.62 6.38 3.27
N PHE A 522 -30.06 5.44 4.05
CA PHE A 522 -30.34 5.31 5.50
C PHE A 522 -29.15 5.58 6.45
N ASP A 523 -28.41 6.68 6.22
CA ASP A 523 -27.34 7.18 7.11
C ASP A 523 -27.80 8.22 8.17
N PHE A 524 -27.51 8.01 9.46
CA PHE A 524 -27.78 8.96 10.56
C PHE A 524 -26.60 9.89 10.89
N GLY A 525 -25.47 9.76 10.20
CA GLY A 525 -24.23 10.49 10.49
C GLY A 525 -23.61 10.10 11.84
N ASN A 526 -22.53 10.78 12.23
CA ASN A 526 -21.73 10.43 13.44
C ASN A 526 -22.36 10.81 14.79
N VAL A 527 -23.61 11.30 14.80
CA VAL A 527 -24.28 11.83 16.00
C VAL A 527 -25.17 10.78 16.68
N VAL A 528 -25.54 9.73 15.96
CA VAL A 528 -26.38 8.64 16.46
C VAL A 528 -25.56 7.35 16.47
N ILE A 529 -25.54 6.66 17.61
CA ILE A 529 -24.73 5.45 17.82
C ILE A 529 -25.46 4.24 17.23
N VAL A 530 -24.80 3.45 16.40
CA VAL A 530 -25.37 2.18 15.92
C VAL A 530 -25.11 1.09 16.95
N LEU A 531 -26.16 0.42 17.40
CA LEU A 531 -26.08 -0.68 18.36
C LEU A 531 -26.29 -2.04 17.69
N ASP A 532 -25.58 -3.02 18.22
CA ASP A 532 -25.62 -4.43 17.82
C ASP A 532 -25.58 -5.34 19.07
N GLU A 533 -25.71 -6.66 18.88
CA GLU A 533 -25.72 -7.63 19.98
C GLU A 533 -24.46 -7.60 20.87
N ASN A 534 -23.32 -7.14 20.35
CA ASN A 534 -22.06 -7.15 21.09
C ASN A 534 -21.88 -5.87 21.93
N ASN A 535 -22.52 -4.77 21.53
CA ASN A 535 -22.31 -3.46 22.13
C ASN A 535 -23.54 -2.93 22.89
N PHE A 536 -24.74 -3.46 22.64
CA PHE A 536 -25.99 -2.96 23.18
C PHE A 536 -25.96 -2.93 24.70
N ASP A 537 -25.78 -4.08 25.36
CA ASP A 537 -25.79 -4.22 26.83
C ASP A 537 -24.74 -3.34 27.50
N LYS A 538 -23.55 -3.23 26.90
CA LYS A 538 -22.47 -2.39 27.41
C LYS A 538 -22.79 -0.90 27.33
N ILE A 539 -23.45 -0.47 26.26
CA ILE A 539 -23.77 0.95 26.03
C ILE A 539 -24.98 1.37 26.86
N ILE A 540 -26.03 0.53 26.96
CA ILE A 540 -27.21 0.86 27.77
C ILE A 540 -26.97 0.76 29.28
N SER A 541 -25.99 -0.05 29.72
CA SER A 541 -25.58 -0.12 31.13
C SER A 541 -24.71 1.06 31.55
N SER A 542 -24.16 1.83 30.62
CA SER A 542 -23.26 2.97 30.88
C SER A 542 -23.89 4.31 30.46
N GLY A 543 -24.83 4.77 31.29
CA GLY A 543 -25.45 6.09 31.20
C GLY A 543 -26.86 6.09 30.60
N ASN A 544 -27.26 7.24 30.07
CA ASN A 544 -28.59 7.45 29.51
C ASN A 544 -28.53 7.31 27.99
N VAL A 545 -29.33 6.41 27.42
CA VAL A 545 -29.35 6.12 25.98
C VAL A 545 -30.78 6.06 25.45
N PHE A 546 -31.09 6.87 24.43
CA PHE A 546 -32.35 6.80 23.71
C PHE A 546 -32.17 6.00 22.42
N VAL A 547 -32.81 4.82 22.34
CA VAL A 547 -32.66 3.87 21.25
C VAL A 547 -33.89 3.86 20.34
N MET A 548 -33.68 3.97 19.03
CA MET A 548 -34.67 3.69 18.00
C MET A 548 -34.41 2.33 17.33
N PHE A 549 -35.38 1.44 17.44
CA PHE A 549 -35.42 0.16 16.74
C PHE A 549 -36.15 0.32 15.41
N PHE A 550 -35.51 0.01 14.30
CA PHE A 550 -36.03 0.30 12.97
C PHE A 550 -35.77 -0.81 11.96
N SER A 551 -36.40 -0.69 10.78
CA SER A 551 -36.07 -1.45 9.57
C SER A 551 -35.72 -0.48 8.43
N PRO A 552 -34.66 -0.72 7.62
CA PRO A 552 -34.28 0.16 6.51
C PRO A 552 -35.38 0.37 5.46
N LEU A 553 -36.30 -0.60 5.32
CA LEU A 553 -37.40 -0.57 4.36
C LEU A 553 -38.68 0.08 4.91
N CYS A 554 -38.70 0.45 6.20
CA CYS A 554 -39.86 1.03 6.86
C CYS A 554 -40.02 2.52 6.51
N LYS A 555 -41.16 2.86 5.88
CA LYS A 555 -41.49 4.25 5.47
C LYS A 555 -41.54 5.20 6.66
N HIS A 556 -42.18 4.80 7.77
CA HIS A 556 -42.27 5.61 8.99
C HIS A 556 -40.89 5.90 9.60
N CYS A 557 -39.96 4.94 9.48
CA CYS A 557 -38.59 5.03 9.95
C CYS A 557 -37.78 6.03 9.13
N LYS A 558 -37.99 6.09 7.81
CA LYS A 558 -37.41 7.10 6.92
C LYS A 558 -37.89 8.51 7.26
N THR A 559 -39.17 8.67 7.61
CA THR A 559 -39.74 9.99 7.96
C THR A 559 -39.20 10.53 9.29
N VAL A 560 -39.08 9.69 10.32
CA VAL A 560 -38.62 10.14 11.66
C VAL A 560 -37.09 10.32 11.74
N LYS A 561 -36.34 9.79 10.78
CA LYS A 561 -34.88 9.77 10.76
C LYS A 561 -34.25 11.15 10.98
N SER A 562 -34.76 12.19 10.30
CA SER A 562 -34.24 13.56 10.42
C SER A 562 -34.50 14.15 11.81
N GLU A 563 -35.71 13.97 12.33
CA GLU A 563 -36.12 14.45 13.65
C GLU A 563 -35.31 13.79 14.77
N PHE A 564 -35.12 12.47 14.69
CA PHE A 564 -34.35 11.71 15.68
C PHE A 564 -32.86 12.09 15.65
N ARG A 565 -32.29 12.32 14.46
CA ARG A 565 -30.92 12.82 14.30
C ARG A 565 -30.78 14.24 14.86
N GLU A 566 -31.77 15.09 14.66
CA GLU A 566 -31.74 16.46 15.17
C GLU A 566 -31.85 16.48 16.71
N ALA A 567 -32.70 15.61 17.30
CA ALA A 567 -32.74 15.39 18.74
C ALA A 567 -31.38 14.95 19.31
N ALA A 568 -30.68 14.07 18.60
CA ALA A 568 -29.35 13.60 19.00
C ALA A 568 -28.31 14.72 19.07
N LYS A 569 -28.39 15.73 18.18
CA LYS A 569 -27.48 16.88 18.21
C LYS A 569 -27.78 17.84 19.37
N GLN A 570 -29.06 17.98 19.72
CA GLN A 570 -29.52 18.92 20.75
C GLN A 570 -29.42 18.33 22.17
N SER A 571 -29.28 17.02 22.30
CA SER A 571 -29.22 16.34 23.60
C SER A 571 -27.84 16.43 24.25
N HIS A 572 -27.80 17.00 25.46
CA HIS A 572 -26.60 17.06 26.30
C HIS A 572 -26.63 16.12 27.51
N PHE A 573 -27.76 15.44 27.77
CA PHE A 573 -28.00 14.65 28.99
C PHE A 573 -28.09 13.14 28.75
N GLY A 574 -27.92 12.71 27.49
CA GLY A 574 -27.90 11.31 27.11
C GLY A 574 -27.56 11.12 25.63
N LYS A 575 -27.15 9.90 25.29
CA LYS A 575 -26.78 9.49 23.93
C LYS A 575 -28.00 9.04 23.15
N PHE A 576 -27.97 9.20 21.83
CA PHE A 576 -28.99 8.66 20.93
C PHE A 576 -28.39 7.53 20.12
N ALA A 577 -29.20 6.51 19.88
CA ALA A 577 -28.74 5.27 19.28
C ALA A 577 -29.82 4.59 18.43
N VAL A 578 -29.40 3.69 17.54
CA VAL A 578 -30.28 2.95 16.63
C VAL A 578 -29.92 1.47 16.58
N VAL A 579 -30.93 0.62 16.43
CA VAL A 579 -30.78 -0.82 16.16
C VAL A 579 -31.52 -1.16 14.87
N ASP A 580 -30.80 -1.75 13.92
CA ASP A 580 -31.41 -2.32 12.71
C ASP A 580 -31.95 -3.72 13.01
N CYS A 581 -33.26 -3.84 13.12
CA CYS A 581 -33.93 -5.10 13.43
C CYS A 581 -33.98 -6.08 12.26
N THR A 582 -33.62 -5.65 11.04
CA THR A 582 -33.41 -6.59 9.92
C THR A 582 -32.06 -7.30 10.02
N ALA A 583 -31.08 -6.67 10.67
CA ALA A 583 -29.78 -7.26 10.96
C ALA A 583 -29.75 -8.02 12.30
N TRP A 584 -30.48 -7.53 13.30
CA TRP A 584 -30.43 -8.01 14.69
C TRP A 584 -31.84 -8.34 15.24
N ASN A 585 -32.52 -9.29 14.60
CA ASN A 585 -33.88 -9.67 14.94
C ASN A 585 -34.02 -10.14 16.41
N ASP A 586 -33.11 -11.00 16.86
CA ASP A 586 -33.12 -11.56 18.22
C ASP A 586 -32.95 -10.48 19.30
N LEU A 587 -32.15 -9.45 19.03
CA LEU A 587 -32.03 -8.28 19.90
C LEU A 587 -33.35 -7.50 19.99
N CYS A 588 -34.01 -7.27 18.87
CA CYS A 588 -35.28 -6.53 18.83
C CYS A 588 -36.43 -7.30 19.49
N GLU A 589 -36.51 -8.62 19.30
CA GLU A 589 -37.49 -9.48 19.96
C GLU A 589 -37.31 -9.47 21.48
N ARG A 590 -36.07 -9.56 21.98
CA ARG A 590 -35.76 -9.50 23.42
C ARG A 590 -36.22 -8.19 24.07
N HIS A 591 -36.22 -7.08 23.32
CA HIS A 591 -36.72 -5.78 23.78
C HIS A 591 -38.19 -5.52 23.42
N GLY A 592 -38.93 -6.56 23.01
CA GLY A 592 -40.37 -6.51 22.78
C GLY A 592 -40.78 -5.60 21.62
N VAL A 593 -39.93 -5.45 20.61
CA VAL A 593 -40.22 -4.65 19.41
C VAL A 593 -41.23 -5.41 18.54
N LYS A 594 -42.44 -4.85 18.40
CA LYS A 594 -43.53 -5.45 17.61
C LYS A 594 -43.81 -4.73 16.28
N GLY A 595 -43.16 -3.59 16.05
CA GLY A 595 -43.33 -2.75 14.87
C GLY A 595 -42.25 -1.69 14.75
N TYR A 596 -42.17 -1.01 13.61
CA TYR A 596 -41.12 -0.05 13.33
C TYR A 596 -41.69 1.33 12.92
N PRO A 597 -41.09 2.44 13.38
CA PRO A 597 -40.04 2.51 14.40
C PRO A 597 -40.60 2.26 15.82
N THR A 598 -39.80 1.65 16.69
CA THR A 598 -40.09 1.56 18.14
C THR A 598 -38.99 2.28 18.91
N PHE A 599 -39.35 3.02 19.96
CA PHE A 599 -38.43 3.84 20.74
C PHE A 599 -38.38 3.38 22.19
N ARG A 600 -37.16 3.26 22.74
CA ARG A 600 -36.94 2.92 24.15
C ARG A 600 -35.86 3.82 24.73
N MET A 601 -36.06 4.29 25.95
CA MET A 601 -35.06 5.02 26.71
C MET A 601 -34.46 4.09 27.75
N PHE A 602 -33.14 4.03 27.83
CA PHE A 602 -32.42 3.28 28.84
C PHE A 602 -31.73 4.28 29.76
N VAL A 603 -32.10 4.32 31.03
CA VAL A 603 -31.46 5.17 32.02
C VAL A 603 -30.84 4.28 33.08
N ASN A 604 -29.50 4.30 33.17
CA ASN A 604 -28.73 3.42 34.04
C ASN A 604 -29.09 1.92 33.88
N GLY A 605 -29.30 1.49 32.62
CA GLY A 605 -29.70 0.12 32.29
C GLY A 605 -31.18 -0.21 32.47
N VAL A 606 -31.99 0.69 33.05
CA VAL A 606 -33.45 0.50 33.20
C VAL A 606 -34.16 0.95 31.93
N GLN A 607 -35.00 0.08 31.35
CA GLN A 607 -35.76 0.36 30.14
C GLN A 607 -37.05 1.13 30.46
N HIS A 608 -37.30 2.19 29.70
CA HIS A 608 -38.51 2.99 29.70
C HIS A 608 -39.07 3.11 28.29
N ASP A 609 -40.40 3.11 28.18
CA ASP A 609 -41.09 3.15 26.90
C ASP A 609 -41.34 4.58 26.45
N TYR A 610 -41.25 4.82 25.14
CA TYR A 610 -41.58 6.10 24.55
C TYR A 610 -42.76 5.96 23.58
N ASN A 611 -43.85 6.66 23.88
CA ASN A 611 -45.06 6.72 23.04
C ASN A 611 -45.42 8.17 22.64
N GLY A 612 -44.45 9.09 22.72
CA GLY A 612 -44.63 10.50 22.35
C GLY A 612 -44.65 10.73 20.84
N ASN A 613 -44.80 12.00 20.46
CA ASN A 613 -44.74 12.45 19.08
C ASN A 613 -43.31 12.32 18.51
N HIS A 614 -43.21 12.11 17.20
CA HIS A 614 -41.93 11.81 16.55
C HIS A 614 -41.18 13.07 16.08
N THR A 615 -41.10 14.10 16.94
CA THR A 615 -40.41 15.37 16.65
C THR A 615 -39.16 15.52 17.50
N SER A 616 -38.16 16.25 17.01
CA SER A 616 -36.89 16.47 17.72
C SER A 616 -37.08 17.01 19.13
N SER A 617 -37.97 18.00 19.30
CA SER A 617 -38.28 18.62 20.60
C SER A 617 -38.98 17.66 21.57
N ASP A 618 -39.84 16.77 21.08
CA ASP A 618 -40.57 15.85 21.96
C ASP A 618 -39.65 14.72 22.45
N PHE A 619 -38.79 14.20 21.56
CA PHE A 619 -37.76 13.24 21.94
C PHE A 619 -36.83 13.79 23.03
N THR A 620 -36.29 15.00 22.85
CA THR A 620 -35.39 15.61 23.83
C THR A 620 -36.13 15.92 25.14
N THR A 621 -37.35 16.44 25.08
CA THR A 621 -38.14 16.76 26.30
C THR A 621 -38.49 15.51 27.10
N ALA A 622 -38.98 14.45 26.45
CA ALA A 622 -39.32 13.21 27.13
C ALA A 622 -38.09 12.53 27.72
N PHE A 623 -36.98 12.51 26.98
CA PHE A 623 -35.75 11.90 27.46
C PHE A 623 -35.15 12.68 28.63
N MET A 624 -35.21 14.02 28.60
CA MET A 624 -34.81 14.86 29.73
C MET A 624 -35.65 14.57 30.97
N LYS A 625 -36.98 14.46 30.81
CA LYS A 625 -37.90 14.17 31.93
C LYS A 625 -37.58 12.84 32.61
N ILE A 626 -37.37 11.78 31.82
CA ILE A 626 -37.06 10.45 32.35
C ILE A 626 -35.68 10.42 33.03
N VAL A 627 -34.69 11.10 32.46
CA VAL A 627 -33.35 11.25 33.07
C VAL A 627 -33.40 12.08 34.36
N ALA A 628 -34.26 13.11 34.42
CA ALA A 628 -34.43 13.93 35.61
C ALA A 628 -35.19 13.21 36.72
N SER A 629 -36.23 12.43 36.39
CA SER A 629 -37.02 11.69 37.39
C SER A 629 -36.21 10.58 38.07
N THR A 630 -35.29 9.95 37.35
CA THR A 630 -34.42 8.88 37.87
C THR A 630 -33.22 9.39 38.67
N LYS A 631 -32.92 10.69 38.64
CA LYS A 631 -31.93 11.33 39.52
C LYS A 631 -32.46 11.67 40.91
N ILE A 632 -33.77 11.60 41.13
CA ILE A 632 -34.41 11.95 42.41
C ILE A 632 -34.53 10.70 43.31
N ASP A 633 -34.42 9.49 42.75
CA ASP A 633 -34.53 8.20 43.44
C ASP A 633 -33.17 7.53 43.77
N LEU A 634 -32.05 8.23 43.54
CA LEU A 634 -30.67 7.85 43.90
C LEU A 634 -30.09 8.86 44.88
#